data_AF-A0A3P8G651-F1
#
_entry.id   AF-A0A3P8G651-F1
#
_cell.length_a   1.000
_cell.length_b   1.000
_cell.length_c   1.000
_cell.angle_alpha   90.00
_cell.angle_beta   90.00
_cell.angle_gamma   90.00
#
_symmetry.space_group_name_H-M   'P 1'
#
loop_
_entity.id
_entity.type
_entity.pdbx_description
1 polymer ?
#
loop_
_entity_poly.entity_id
_entity_poly.type
_entity_poly.pdbx_seq_one_letter_code
_entity_poly.pdbx_strand_id
1 'polypeptide(L)' 'MWFTKEFDQFTNKETYIFTGKYWEHKLIHDWSMCPKIY' A
#
# COMPACT_ATOMS: atom_id res chain seq x y z
N MET A 1 4.52 -2.59 -0.61
CA MET A 1 4.00 -1.22 -0.45
C MET A 1 2.49 -1.31 -0.29
N TRP A 2 1.98 -0.96 0.90
CA TRP A 2 0.58 -1.18 1.30
C TRP A 2 -0.38 -0.10 0.81
N PHE A 3 0.17 1.03 0.36
CA PHE A 3 -0.55 2.17 -0.17
C PHE A 3 -0.01 2.48 -1.57
N THR A 4 -0.91 2.85 -2.48
CA THR A 4 -0.58 3.39 -3.79
C THR A 4 -0.83 4.89 -3.76
N LYS A 5 0.09 5.67 -4.33
CA LYS A 5 -0.14 7.08 -4.57
C LYS A 5 -1.03 7.24 -5.79
N GLU A 6 -2.17 7.87 -5.62
CA GLU A 6 -3.04 8.28 -6.70
C GLU A 6 -3.23 9.78 -6.64
N PHE A 7 -3.29 10.40 -7.81
CA PHE A 7 -3.52 11.82 -7.92
C PHE A 7 -5.02 12.05 -8.08
N ASP A 8 -5.65 12.61 -7.05
CA ASP A 8 -7.07 12.89 -7.09
C ASP A 8 -7.34 14.08 -8.02
N GLN A 9 -8.03 13.82 -9.14
CA GLN A 9 -8.29 14.83 -10.16
C GLN A 9 -9.28 15.91 -9.71
N PHE A 10 -10.04 15.66 -8.64
CA PHE A 10 -11.04 16.60 -8.13
C PHE A 10 -10.47 17.60 -7.13
N THR A 11 -9.58 17.15 -6.25
CA THR A 11 -8.94 17.96 -5.20
C THR A 11 -7.52 18.39 -5.55
N ASN A 12 -6.99 17.89 -6.68
CA ASN A 12 -5.64 18.17 -7.19
C ASN A 12 -4.54 17.84 -6.18
N LYS A 13 -4.77 16.81 -5.36
CA LYS A 13 -3.92 16.40 -4.25
C LYS A 13 -3.43 14.97 -4.44
N GLU A 14 -2.18 14.74 -4.08
CA GLU A 14 -1.66 13.38 -3.91
C GLU A 14 -2.36 12.71 -2.73
N THR A 15 -3.08 11.64 -3.02
CA THR A 15 -3.77 10.82 -2.03
C THR A 15 -3.15 9.44 -1.98
N TYR A 16 -3.09 8.86 -0.80
CA TYR A 16 -2.61 7.50 -0.60
C TYR A 16 -3.81 6.57 -0.49
N ILE A 17 -4.03 5.76 -1.54
CA ILE A 17 -5.09 4.77 -1.57
C ILE A 17 -4.57 3.48 -0.94
N PHE A 18 -5.30 2.98 0.06
CA PHE A 18 -5.00 1.70 0.68
C PHE A 18 -5.29 0.58 -0.32
N THR A 19 -4.25 -0.22 -0.62
CA THR A 19 -4.34 -1.25 -1.68
C THR A 19 -5.02 -2.54 -1.25
N GLY A 20 -5.32 -2.72 0.05
CA GLY A 20 -5.86 -3.99 0.58
C GLY A 20 -4.83 -5.12 0.69
N LYS A 21 -3.73 -5.05 -0.07
CA LYS A 21 -2.68 -6.08 -0.19
C LYS A 21 -2.03 -6.49 1.12
N TYR A 22 -2.08 -5.63 2.15
CA TYR A 22 -1.58 -5.95 3.49
C TYR A 22 -2.24 -7.19 4.09
N TRP A 23 -3.57 -7.29 3.98
CA TRP A 23 -4.31 -8.40 4.55
C TRP A 23 -4.10 -9.69 3.75
N GLU A 24 -4.01 -9.58 2.42
CA GLU A 24 -3.70 -10.71 1.54
C GLU A 24 -2.33 -11.31 1.87
N HIS A 25 -1.30 -10.48 1.99
CA HIS A 25 0.07 -10.91 2.31
C HIS A 25 0.18 -11.44 3.73
N LYS A 26 -0.56 -10.87 4.69
CA LYS A 26 -0.67 -11.39 6.05
C LYS A 26 -1.29 -12.80 6.09
N LEU A 27 -2.28 -13.08 5.26
CA LEU A 27 -2.94 -14.40 5.20
C LEU A 27 -2.02 -15.50 4.67
N ILE A 28 -1.18 -15.18 3.69
CA ILE A 28 -0.24 -16.14 3.08
C ILE A 28 1.13 -16.16 3.78
N HIS A 29 1.31 -15.39 4.87
CA HIS A 29 2.60 -15.16 5.56
C HIS A 29 3.72 -14.67 4.61
N ASP A 30 3.37 -14.04 3.50
CA ASP A 30 4.34 -13.50 2.56
C ASP A 30 4.74 -12.09 2.98
N TRP A 31 5.87 -11.99 3.66
CA TRP A 31 6.45 -10.71 4.08
C TRP A 31 7.52 -10.21 3.11
N SER A 32 7.60 -10.78 1.90
CA SER A 32 8.60 -10.42 0.88
C SER A 32 8.50 -8.95 0.47
N MET A 33 7.30 -8.36 0.63
CA MET A 33 7.04 -6.95 0.35
C MET A 33 7.36 -6.00 1.53
N CYS A 34 7.80 -6.54 2.67
CA CYS A 34 8.18 -5.77 3.85
C CYS A 34 9.68 -5.40 3.78
N PRO A 35 10.04 -4.11 3.71
CA PRO A 35 11.45 -3.71 3.70
C PRO A 35 12.11 -4.09 5.03
N LYS A 36 13.36 -4.59 4.97
CA LYS A 36 14.19 -4.80 6.16
C LYS A 36 14.62 -3.45 6.72
N ILE A 37 13.82 -2.94 7.65
CA ILE A 37 14.02 -1.66 8.35
C ILE A 37 14.62 -1.85 9.75
N TYR A 38 15.12 -3.05 10.05
CA TYR A 38 15.70 -3.47 11.34
C TYR A 38 17.11 -4.01 11.13
#